data_AF-A0A0N0VM91-F1
#
_entry.id   AF-A0A0N0VM91-F1
#
_cell.length_a   1.000
_cell.length_b   1.000
_cell.length_c   1.000
_cell.angle_alpha   90.00
_cell.angle_beta   90.00
_cell.angle_gamma   90.00
#
_symmetry.space_group_name_H-M   'P 1'
#
loop_
_entity.id
_entity.type
_entity.pdbx_description
1 polymer ?
#
loop_
_entity_poly.entity_id
_entity_poly.type
_entity_poly.pdbx_seq_one_letter_code
_entity_poly.pdbx_strand_id
1 'polypeptide(L)' 'MELAADNCFAAGQRYAAQQASTLVAAEAASRNGQAVCKVVILTQAKNGERPKREVAYIPQ' A
#
# COMPACT_ATOMS: atom_id res chain seq x y z
N MET A 1 1.10 -16.20 11.52
CA MET A 1 1.79 -14.90 11.33
C MET A 1 0.76 -13.89 10.80
N GLU A 2 -0.27 -13.60 11.58
CA GLU A 2 -1.43 -12.79 11.12
C GLU A 2 -1.25 -11.30 11.51
N LEU A 3 -0.68 -11.05 12.69
CA LEU A 3 -0.44 -9.70 13.23
C LEU A 3 0.34 -8.77 12.28
N ALA A 4 1.34 -9.29 11.56
CA ALA A 4 2.16 -8.48 10.66
C ALA A 4 1.37 -8.05 9.41
N ALA A 5 0.47 -8.89 8.91
CA ALA A 5 -0.38 -8.57 7.76
C ALA A 5 -1.48 -7.56 8.15
N ASP A 6 -2.09 -7.73 9.32
CA ASP A 6 -3.08 -6.79 9.85
C ASP A 6 -2.49 -5.38 10.06
N ASN A 7 -1.26 -5.31 10.59
CA ASN A 7 -0.53 -4.05 10.73
C ASN A 7 -0.26 -3.40 9.36
N CYS A 8 0.05 -4.21 8.34
CA CYS A 8 0.25 -3.71 6.98
C CYS A 8 -1.03 -3.17 6.33
N PHE A 9 -2.18 -3.77 6.58
CA PHE A 9 -3.44 -3.26 6.05
C PHE A 9 -3.80 -1.91 6.65
N ALA A 10 -3.68 -1.76 7.97
CA ALA A 10 -3.92 -0.48 8.64
C ALA A 10 -2.92 0.61 8.20
N ALA A 11 -1.62 0.28 8.10
CA ALA A 11 -0.60 1.21 7.61
C ALA A 11 -0.84 1.59 6.14
N GLY A 12 -1.19 0.61 5.30
CA GLY A 12 -1.51 0.80 3.89
C GLY A 12 -2.73 1.70 3.68
N GLN A 13 -3.76 1.59 4.52
CA GLN A 13 -4.94 2.46 4.43
C GLN A 13 -4.59 3.92 4.67
N ARG A 14 -3.78 4.19 5.72
CA ARG A 14 -3.33 5.54 6.05
C ARG A 14 -2.46 6.12 4.93
N TYR A 15 -1.54 5.31 4.39
CA TYR A 15 -0.70 5.72 3.27
C TYR A 15 -1.52 6.03 2.02
N ALA A 16 -2.46 5.16 1.64
CA ALA A 16 -3.32 5.38 0.48
C ALA A 16 -4.16 6.66 0.62
N ALA A 17 -4.73 6.91 1.81
CA ALA A 17 -5.50 8.12 2.10
C ALA A 17 -4.66 9.40 1.95
N GLN A 18 -3.40 9.39 2.39
CA GLN A 18 -2.46 10.51 2.23
C GLN A 18 -2.14 10.81 0.76
N GLN A 19 -2.14 9.79 -0.10
CA GLN A 19 -1.87 9.92 -1.54
C GLN A 19 -3.13 10.23 -2.37
N ALA A 20 -4.30 10.40 -1.73
CA ALA A 20 -5.60 10.45 -2.40
C ALA A 20 -5.84 9.22 -3.31
N SER A 21 -5.37 8.06 -2.87
CA SER A 21 -5.46 6.77 -3.55
C SER A 21 -6.30 5.78 -2.73
N THR A 22 -6.69 4.67 -3.36
CA THR A 22 -7.38 3.55 -2.69
C THR A 22 -6.40 2.40 -2.47
N LEU A 23 -6.38 1.83 -1.26
CA LEU A 23 -5.63 0.60 -1.00
C LEU A 23 -6.34 -0.59 -1.64
N VAL A 24 -5.61 -1.37 -2.43
CA VAL A 24 -6.10 -2.59 -3.09
C VAL A 24 -5.63 -3.84 -2.36
N ALA A 25 -4.38 -3.83 -1.90
CA ALA A 25 -3.78 -4.95 -1.18
C ALA A 25 -2.67 -4.43 -0.25
N ALA A 26 -2.44 -5.16 0.82
CA ALA A 26 -1.31 -4.96 1.72
C ALA A 26 -0.81 -6.32 2.19
N GLU A 27 0.50 -6.52 2.16
CA GLU A 27 1.16 -7.74 2.61
C GLU A 27 2.47 -7.40 3.33
N ALA A 28 2.80 -8.20 4.35
CA ALA A 28 4.12 -8.13 4.97
C ALA A 28 5.17 -8.67 4.00
N ALA A 29 6.28 -7.95 3.85
CA ALA A 29 7.37 -8.27 2.95
C ALA A 29 8.72 -7.97 3.60
N SER A 30 9.79 -8.39 2.94
CA SER A 30 11.16 -8.01 3.31
C SER A 30 11.86 -7.42 2.10
N ARG A 31 12.57 -6.31 2.30
CA ARG A 31 13.38 -5.66 1.26
C ARG A 31 14.77 -5.37 1.80
N ASN A 32 15.79 -5.96 1.18
CA ASN A 32 17.19 -5.83 1.61
C ASN A 32 17.40 -6.20 3.10
N GLY A 33 16.66 -7.20 3.60
CA GLY A 33 16.73 -7.64 4.99
C GLY A 33 15.89 -6.81 5.98
N GLN A 34 15.20 -5.76 5.53
CA GLN A 34 14.31 -4.95 6.37
C GLN A 34 12.85 -5.39 6.21
N ALA A 35 12.13 -5.50 7.32
CA ALA A 35 10.69 -5.73 7.31
C ALA A 35 9.96 -4.48 6.78
N VAL A 36 9.10 -4.68 5.78
CA VAL A 36 8.33 -3.62 5.13
C VAL A 36 6.93 -4.12 4.82
N CYS A 37 5.98 -3.22 4.65
CA CYS A 37 4.68 -3.54 4.06
C CYS A 37 4.71 -3.22 2.58
N LYS A 38 4.49 -4.23 1.74
CA LYS A 38 4.25 -4.04 0.32
C LYS A 38 2.75 -3.78 0.13
N VAL A 39 2.43 -2.62 -0.40
CA VAL A 39 1.04 -2.20 -0.63
C VAL A 39 0.81 -1.92 -2.10
N VAL A 40 -0.39 -2.23 -2.56
CA VAL A 40 -0.85 -1.87 -3.91
C VAL A 40 -1.90 -0.79 -3.75
N ILE A 41 -1.66 0.36 -4.35
CA ILE A 41 -2.61 1.48 -4.36
C ILE A 41 -3.13 1.74 -5.77
N LEU A 42 -4.34 2.31 -5.83
CA LEU A 42 -4.98 2.75 -7.05
C LEU A 42 -5.31 4.24 -6.95
N THR A 43 -4.69 5.05 -7.79
CA THR A 43 -4.94 6.49 -7.86
C THR A 43 -5.91 6.77 -9.00
N GLN A 44 -7.08 7.32 -8.68
CA GLN A 44 -8.07 7.71 -9.67
C GLN A 44 -7.57 8.95 -10.41
N ALA A 45 -7.54 8.91 -11.74
CA ALA A 45 -7.26 10.10 -12.52
C ALA A 45 -8.50 10.99 -12.58
N LYS A 46 -8.30 12.31 -12.55
CA LYS A 46 -9.41 13.28 -12.54
C LYS A 46 -10.06 13.48 -13.92
N ASN A 47 -9.39 13.04 -15.00
CA ASN A 47 -9.73 13.42 -16.38
C ASN A 47 -10.17 12.24 -17.27
N GLY A 48 -10.68 11.14 -16.68
CA GLY A 48 -11.09 9.95 -17.44
C GLY A 48 -9.92 9.07 -17.92
N GLU A 49 -8.70 9.39 -17.51
CA GLU A 49 -7.55 8.50 -17.73
C GLU A 49 -7.68 7.23 -16.87
N ARG A 50 -7.03 6.16 -17.32
CA ARG A 50 -7.06 4.88 -16.61
C ARG A 50 -6.48 5.05 -15.20
N PRO A 51 -7.10 4.47 -14.17
CA PRO A 51 -6.57 4.53 -12.81
C PRO A 51 -5.14 3.99 -12.76
N LYS A 52 -4.25 4.74 -12.11
CA LYS A 52 -2.84 4.35 -12.00
C LYS A 52 -2.70 3.37 -10.85
N ARG A 53 -2.18 2.18 -11.13
CA ARG A 53 -1.85 1.18 -10.11
C ARG A 53 -0.37 1.27 -9.78
N GLU A 54 -0.07 1.39 -8.50
CA GLU A 54 1.30 1.56 -8.00
C GLU A 54 1.57 0.60 -6.85
N VAL A 55 2.81 0.13 -6.76
CA VAL A 55 3.30 -0.67 -5.63
C VAL A 55 4.18 0.24 -4.78
N ALA A 56 3.86 0.35 -3.50
CA ALA A 56 4.67 1.08 -2.53
C ALA A 56 5.16 0.15 -1.42
N TYR A 57 6.29 0.51 -0.84
CA TYR A 57 6.90 -0.20 0.29
C TYR A 57 6.97 0.75 1.47
N ILE A 58 6.25 0.40 2.54
CA ILE A 58 6.18 1.21 3.76
C ILE A 58 7.09 0.56 4.80
N PRO A 59 8.08 1.28 5.34
CA PRO A 59 8.88 0.79 6.47
C PRO A 59 7.98 0.43 7.67
N GLN A 60 8.34 -0.60 8.42
CA GLN A 60 7.70 -0.97 9.69
C GLN A 60 8.54 -0.52 10.88
#